data_AF-A0A3R0N3P6-F1
#
_entry.id   AF-A0A3R0N3P6-F1
#
_cell.length_a   1.000
_cell.length_b   1.000
_cell.length_c   1.000
_cell.angle_alpha   90.00
_cell.angle_beta   90.00
_cell.angle_gamma   90.00
#
_symmetry.space_group_name_H-M   'P 1'
#
loop_
_entity.id
_entity.type
_entity.pdbx_description
1 polymer ?
#
loop_
_entity_poly.entity_id
_entity_poly.type
_entity_poly.pdbx_seq_one_letter_code
_entity_poly.pdbx_strand_id
1 'polypeptide(L)'
;MTIFTPIIKNDYRLYEQYVFQAKARTLTCPIVLFHGDADNLVMQDELLAWEKFTTRKTRTIIFPAADHFFVDKHFEQVVGYVNQTIESLEIVG
;
A
#
# COMPACT_ATOMS: atom_id res chain seq x y z
N MET A 1 2.77 6.59 29.51
CA MET A 1 2.21 6.90 28.17
C MET A 1 2.53 8.31 27.66
N THR A 2 3.11 9.22 28.46
CA THR A 2 3.35 10.63 28.08
C THR A 2 4.38 10.85 26.97
N ILE A 3 5.34 9.93 26.77
CA ILE A 3 6.37 10.05 25.72
C ILE A 3 5.83 9.61 24.35
N PHE A 4 4.92 8.64 24.30
CA PHE A 4 4.41 8.09 23.03
C PHE A 4 3.32 8.96 22.38
N THR A 5 2.48 9.62 23.18
CA THR A 5 1.42 10.50 22.66
C THR A 5 1.93 11.58 21.69
N PRO A 6 2.98 12.38 22.00
CA PRO A 6 3.46 13.38 21.06
C PRO A 6 4.07 12.76 19.79
N ILE A 7 4.68 11.57 19.89
CA ILE A 7 5.25 10.86 18.73
C ILE A 7 4.12 10.46 17.78
N ILE A 8 3.13 9.72 18.29
CA ILE A 8 1.97 9.27 17.49
C ILE A 8 1.25 10.47 16.87
N LYS A 9 1.01 11.54 17.64
CA LYS A 9 0.35 12.75 17.11
C LYS A 9 1.13 13.40 15.97
N ASN A 10 2.45 13.40 16.03
CA ASN A 10 3.27 13.96 14.96
C ASN A 10 3.24 13.09 13.70
N ASP A 11 3.19 11.78 13.83
CA ASP A 11 3.04 10.86 12.69
C ASP A 11 1.70 11.08 11.98
N TYR A 12 0.60 11.16 12.74
CA TYR A 12 -0.73 11.51 12.18
C TYR A 12 -0.73 12.90 11.54
N ARG A 13 -0.06 13.89 12.15
CA ARG A 13 0.02 15.24 11.58
C ARG A 13 0.69 15.24 10.21
N LEU A 14 1.75 14.45 10.01
CA LEU A 14 2.43 14.33 8.71
C LEU A 14 1.50 13.69 7.66
N TYR A 15 0.75 12.67 8.05
CA TYR A 15 -0.22 12.00 7.20
C TYR A 15 -1.38 12.93 6.80
N GLU A 16 -2.02 13.58 7.77
CA GLU A 16 -3.19 14.44 7.56
C GLU A 16 -2.87 15.73 6.79
N GLN A 17 -1.66 16.26 6.94
CA GLN A 17 -1.23 17.50 6.29
C GLN A 17 -0.56 17.28 4.94
N TYR A 18 -0.44 16.02 4.48
CA TYR A 18 0.14 15.74 3.18
C TYR A 18 -0.75 16.28 2.05
N VAL A 19 -0.23 17.24 1.29
CA VAL A 19 -0.88 17.75 0.07
C VAL A 19 -0.13 17.21 -1.14
N PHE A 20 -0.77 16.29 -1.86
CA PHE A 20 -0.20 15.71 -3.07
C PHE A 20 0.11 16.79 -4.12
N GLN A 21 1.37 16.82 -4.56
CA GLN A 21 1.82 17.66 -5.67
C GLN A 21 2.02 16.77 -6.90
N ALA A 22 1.19 16.96 -7.92
CA ALA A 22 1.27 16.17 -9.14
C ALA A 22 2.65 16.33 -9.79
N LYS A 23 3.33 15.19 -10.01
CA LYS A 23 4.61 15.16 -10.73
C LYS A 23 4.36 14.99 -12.22
N ALA A 24 5.21 15.59 -13.04
CA ALA A 24 5.14 15.48 -14.50
C ALA A 24 5.41 14.06 -15.04
N ARG A 25 6.03 13.19 -14.23
CA ARG A 25 6.35 11.81 -14.60
C ARG A 25 5.72 10.83 -13.62
N THR A 26 5.10 9.80 -14.17
CA THR A 26 4.65 8.61 -13.45
C THR A 26 5.81 7.64 -13.21
N LEU A 27 5.61 6.71 -12.28
CA LEU A 27 6.55 5.64 -12.00
C LEU A 27 6.66 4.72 -13.22
N THR A 28 7.83 4.12 -13.42
CA THR A 28 8.10 3.16 -14.50
C THR A 28 8.26 1.73 -13.98
N CYS A 29 7.82 1.47 -12.75
CA CYS A 29 7.81 0.16 -12.11
C CYS A 29 6.37 -0.32 -11.85
N PRO A 30 6.12 -1.64 -11.78
CA PRO A 30 4.80 -2.14 -11.38
C PRO A 30 4.47 -1.71 -9.95
N ILE A 31 3.18 -1.56 -9.65
CA ILE A 31 2.68 -1.32 -8.29
C ILE A 31 1.82 -2.52 -7.89
N VAL A 32 2.13 -3.13 -6.75
CA VAL A 32 1.30 -4.18 -6.15
C VAL A 32 0.57 -3.58 -4.95
N LEU A 33 -0.74 -3.66 -4.97
CA LEU A 33 -1.64 -3.10 -3.96
C LEU A 33 -2.12 -4.24 -3.06
N PHE A 34 -1.94 -4.11 -1.76
CA PHE A 34 -2.44 -5.04 -0.76
C PHE A 34 -3.55 -4.37 0.06
N HIS A 35 -4.66 -5.06 0.29
CA HIS A 35 -5.80 -4.51 1.02
C HIS A 35 -6.62 -5.62 1.69
N GLY A 36 -7.18 -5.34 2.87
CA GLY A 36 -8.14 -6.23 3.52
C GLY A 36 -9.57 -5.83 3.16
N ASP A 37 -10.45 -6.80 2.82
CA ASP A 37 -11.82 -6.51 2.37
C ASP A 37 -12.77 -5.96 3.46
N ALA A 38 -12.35 -5.99 4.72
CA ALA A 38 -13.06 -5.42 5.86
C ALA A 38 -12.40 -4.11 6.36
N ASP A 39 -11.41 -3.58 5.64
CA ASP A 39 -10.82 -2.27 5.92
C ASP A 39 -11.75 -1.15 5.42
N ASN A 40 -12.41 -0.48 6.37
CA ASN A 40 -13.31 0.63 6.09
C ASN A 40 -12.61 2.00 6.01
N LEU A 41 -11.27 2.05 6.14
CA LEU A 41 -10.50 3.29 6.08
C LEU A 41 -10.08 3.67 4.66
N VAL A 42 -10.11 2.71 3.72
CA VAL A 42 -9.72 2.92 2.32
C VAL A 42 -10.81 2.35 1.42
N MET A 43 -11.37 3.18 0.55
CA MET A 43 -12.40 2.76 -0.39
C MET A 43 -11.78 2.07 -1.61
N GLN A 44 -12.57 1.22 -2.27
CA GLN A 44 -12.09 0.43 -3.41
C GLN A 44 -11.65 1.31 -4.61
N ASP A 45 -12.34 2.42 -4.85
CA ASP A 45 -11.98 3.39 -5.89
C ASP A 45 -10.67 4.13 -5.56
N GLU A 46 -10.42 4.45 -4.29
CA GLU A 46 -9.15 5.02 -3.81
C GLU A 46 -7.99 4.05 -4.02
N LEU A 47 -8.21 2.75 -3.81
CA LEU A 47 -7.23 1.70 -4.07
C LEU A 47 -6.89 1.61 -5.57
N LEU A 48 -7.91 1.57 -6.44
CA LEU A 48 -7.72 1.49 -7.89
C LEU A 48 -7.14 2.80 -8.47
N ALA A 49 -7.34 3.94 -7.82
CA ALA A 49 -6.76 5.21 -8.25
C ALA A 49 -5.22 5.20 -8.31
N TRP A 50 -4.55 4.22 -7.69
CA TRP A 50 -3.10 4.05 -7.79
C TRP A 50 -2.59 3.72 -9.19
N GLU A 51 -3.45 3.20 -10.08
CA GLU A 51 -3.11 2.91 -11.48
C GLU A 51 -2.59 4.13 -12.23
N LYS A 52 -3.10 5.33 -11.88
CA LYS A 52 -2.70 6.59 -12.55
C LYS A 52 -1.25 7.00 -12.24
N PHE A 53 -0.59 6.38 -11.27
CA PHE A 53 0.74 6.77 -10.82
C PHE A 53 1.88 5.96 -11.44
N THR A 54 1.60 4.98 -12.30
CA THR A 54 2.62 4.19 -13.01
C THR A 54 2.29 4.03 -14.49
N THR A 55 3.30 3.84 -15.33
CA THR A 55 3.14 3.42 -16.73
C THR A 55 3.09 1.90 -16.90
N ARG A 56 3.36 1.13 -15.85
CA ARG A 56 3.31 -0.34 -15.86
C ARG A 56 2.00 -0.84 -15.25
N LYS A 57 1.72 -2.13 -15.46
CA LYS A 57 0.54 -2.78 -14.88
C LYS A 57 0.59 -2.74 -13.36
N THR A 58 -0.57 -2.55 -12.76
CA THR A 58 -0.82 -2.75 -11.34
C THR A 58 -1.37 -4.16 -11.09
N ARG A 59 -1.26 -4.63 -9.85
CA ARG A 59 -1.91 -5.85 -9.37
C ARG A 59 -2.48 -5.58 -7.99
N THR A 60 -3.74 -5.93 -7.77
CA THR A 60 -4.37 -5.82 -6.46
C THR A 60 -4.56 -7.20 -5.84
N ILE A 61 -4.21 -7.33 -4.56
CA ILE A 61 -4.33 -8.54 -3.76
C ILE A 61 -5.21 -8.19 -2.56
N ILE A 62 -6.37 -8.85 -2.50
CA ILE A 62 -7.36 -8.64 -1.44
C ILE A 62 -7.27 -9.79 -0.44
N PHE A 63 -7.14 -9.47 0.84
CA PHE A 63 -7.16 -10.41 1.96
C PHE A 63 -8.58 -10.51 2.51
N PRO A 64 -9.24 -11.69 2.43
CA PRO A 64 -10.61 -11.85 2.89
C PRO A 64 -10.74 -11.82 4.42
N ALA A 65 -11.85 -11.24 4.91
CA ALA A 65 -12.15 -11.03 6.33
C ALA A 65 -11.03 -10.31 7.10
N ALA A 66 -10.29 -9.44 6.43
CA ALA A 66 -9.14 -8.73 6.99
C ALA A 66 -9.41 -7.23 7.03
N ASP A 67 -9.10 -6.62 8.17
CA ASP A 67 -9.24 -5.18 8.39
C ASP A 67 -7.95 -4.44 7.97
N HIS A 68 -7.82 -3.19 8.38
CA HIS A 68 -6.64 -2.36 8.12
C HIS A 68 -5.31 -3.01 8.54
N PHE A 69 -5.35 -3.87 9.56
CA PHE A 69 -4.19 -4.60 10.07
C PHE A 69 -4.05 -5.99 9.41
N PHE A 70 -4.51 -6.15 8.17
CA PHE A 70 -4.42 -7.41 7.42
C PHE A 70 -3.00 -7.99 7.40
N VAL A 71 -1.96 -7.16 7.42
CA VAL A 71 -0.56 -7.60 7.42
C VAL A 71 -0.24 -8.43 8.66
N ASP A 72 -0.80 -8.11 9.81
CA ASP A 72 -0.53 -8.85 11.05
C ASP A 72 -1.14 -10.27 11.01
N LYS A 73 -2.33 -10.39 10.41
CA LYS A 73 -3.06 -11.66 10.26
C LYS A 73 -2.55 -12.51 9.09
N HIS A 74 -2.05 -11.87 8.03
CA HIS A 74 -1.67 -12.51 6.77
C HIS A 74 -0.18 -12.34 6.44
N PHE A 75 0.66 -12.16 7.45
CA PHE A 75 2.09 -11.85 7.31
C PHE A 75 2.82 -12.76 6.32
N GLU A 76 2.70 -14.08 6.48
CA GLU A 76 3.38 -15.05 5.60
C GLU A 76 2.93 -14.93 4.15
N GLN A 77 1.64 -14.67 3.92
CA GLN A 77 1.09 -14.49 2.57
C GLN A 77 1.58 -13.18 1.95
N VAL A 78 1.60 -12.08 2.71
CA VAL A 78 2.15 -10.80 2.27
C VAL A 78 3.61 -10.97 1.86
N VAL A 79 4.43 -11.58 2.71
CA VAL A 79 5.85 -11.84 2.42
C VAL A 79 6.01 -12.73 1.19
N GLY A 80 5.20 -13.78 1.06
CA GLY A 80 5.19 -14.65 -0.12
C GLY A 80 4.93 -13.88 -1.43
N TYR A 81 3.96 -12.96 -1.43
CA TYR A 81 3.69 -12.12 -2.59
C TYR A 81 4.80 -11.12 -2.88
N VAL A 82 5.43 -10.54 -1.86
CA VAL A 82 6.58 -9.65 -2.03
C VAL A 82 7.74 -10.39 -2.68
N ASN A 83 8.11 -11.55 -2.15
CA ASN A 83 9.20 -12.37 -2.70
C ASN A 83 8.90 -12.79 -4.14
N GLN A 84 7.70 -13.33 -4.41
CA GLN A 84 7.28 -13.70 -5.76
C GLN A 84 7.37 -12.51 -6.74
N THR A 85 6.95 -11.32 -6.29
CA THR A 85 6.99 -10.12 -7.14
C THR A 85 8.43 -9.76 -7.49
N ILE A 86 9.34 -9.77 -6.51
CA ILE A 86 10.76 -9.45 -6.73
C ILE A 86 11.42 -10.48 -7.65
N GLU A 87 11.26 -11.78 -7.37
CA GLU A 87 11.81 -12.86 -8.19
C GLU A 87 11.32 -12.79 -9.64
N SER A 88 10.03 -12.47 -9.85
CA SER A 88 9.47 -12.32 -11.20
C SER A 88 10.06 -11.15 -12.00
N LEU A 89 10.65 -10.15 -11.33
CA LEU A 89 11.31 -9.01 -11.97
C LEU A 89 12.75 -9.33 -12.34
N GLU A 90 13.45 -10.15 -11.54
CA GLU A 90 14.83 -10.58 -11.81
C GLU A 90 14.93 -11.49 -13.04
N ILE A 91 13.88 -12.25 -13.36
CA ILE A 91 13.81 -13.11 -14.55
C ILE A 91 13.67 -12.30 -15.85
N VAL A 92 13.28 -11.03 -15.77
CA VAL A 92 13.05 -10.13 -16.92
C VAL A 92 14.25 -9.17 -17.15
N GLY A 93 15.25 -9.19 -16.26
CA GLY A 93 16.45 -8.35 -16.28
C GLY A 93 17.61 -8.92 -17.09
#